data_AF-S8EBE5-F1
#
_entry.id   AF-S8EBE5-F1
#
_cell.length_a   1.000
_cell.length_b   1.000
_cell.length_c   1.000
_cell.angle_alpha   90.00
_cell.angle_beta   90.00
_cell.angle_gamma   90.00
#
_symmetry.space_group_name_H-M   'P 1'
#
loop_
_entity.id
_entity.type
_entity.pdbx_description
1 polymer ?
#
loop_
_entity_poly.entity_id
_entity_poly.type
_entity_poly.pdbx_seq_one_letter_code
_entity_poly.pdbx_strand_id
1 'polypeptide(L)' 'MANPNGWPTDLKASFIGVYSTLKSELLNDPSFEWSDVSLKWVERMMDYNVPGGKLNRGLSVVDSFRLLQ' A
#
# COMPACT_ATOMS: atom_id res chain seq x y z
N MET A 1 7.96 17.90 2.39
CA MET A 1 7.61 19.26 1.91
C MET A 1 6.64 19.08 0.73
N ALA A 2 5.50 19.76 0.66
CA ALA A 2 4.54 19.56 -0.44
C ALA A 2 4.88 20.45 -1.67
N ASN A 3 4.56 19.99 -2.88
CA ASN A 3 4.58 20.80 -4.10
C ASN A 3 3.51 21.92 -4.01
N PRO A 4 3.62 23.07 -4.73
CA PRO A 4 2.59 24.11 -4.82
C PRO A 4 1.14 23.61 -5.01
N ASN A 5 0.93 22.41 -5.54
CA ASN A 5 -0.38 21.78 -5.70
C ASN A 5 -0.81 20.89 -4.50
N GLY A 6 -0.12 20.94 -3.36
CA GLY A 6 -0.43 20.17 -2.14
C GLY A 6 0.00 18.70 -2.16
N TRP A 7 0.57 18.20 -3.25
CA TRP A 7 0.94 16.79 -3.38
C TRP A 7 2.25 16.42 -2.65
N PRO A 8 2.36 15.17 -2.16
CA PRO A 8 3.61 14.67 -1.58
C PRO A 8 4.74 14.77 -2.59
N THR A 9 5.88 15.32 -2.16
CA THR A 9 7.11 15.37 -2.98
C THR A 9 7.69 13.98 -3.24
N ASP A 10 7.39 13.01 -2.37
CA ASP A 10 7.74 11.61 -2.56
C ASP A 10 6.48 10.74 -2.68
N LEU A 11 5.88 10.75 -3.89
CA LEU A 11 4.72 9.93 -4.22
C LEU A 11 4.97 8.45 -3.94
N LYS A 12 6.18 7.94 -4.21
CA LYS A 12 6.49 6.52 -4.04
C LYS A 12 6.50 6.14 -2.56
N ALA A 13 7.11 6.96 -1.69
CA ALA A 13 7.06 6.72 -0.26
C ALA A 13 5.63 6.79 0.29
N SER A 14 4.83 7.77 -0.15
CA SER A 14 3.41 7.83 0.25
C SER A 14 2.61 6.62 -0.24
N PHE A 15 2.85 6.17 -1.47
CA PHE A 15 2.20 4.98 -2.05
C PHE A 15 2.55 3.71 -1.26
N ILE A 16 3.82 3.53 -0.89
CA ILE A 16 4.25 2.42 -0.03
C ILE A 16 3.68 2.57 1.39
N GLY A 17 3.53 3.80 1.90
CA GLY A 17 2.88 4.05 3.19
C GLY A 17 1.45 3.51 3.24
N VAL A 18 0.68 3.69 2.16
CA VAL A 18 -0.69 3.14 2.06
C VAL A 18 -0.70 1.62 2.11
N TYR A 19 0.29 0.94 1.51
CA TYR A 19 0.41 -0.52 1.62
C TYR A 19 0.49 -0.99 3.07
N SER A 20 1.24 -0.29 3.95
CA SER A 20 1.30 -0.65 5.37
C SER A 20 -0.06 -0.55 6.06
N THR A 21 -0.84 0.48 5.73
CA THR A 21 -2.22 0.64 6.24
C THR A 21 -3.11 -0.50 5.78
N LEU A 22 -3.16 -0.77 4.46
CA LEU A 22 -4.00 -1.82 3.89
C LEU A 22 -3.62 -3.21 4.39
N LYS A 23 -2.32 -3.49 4.57
CA LYS A 23 -1.84 -4.74 5.17
C LYS A 23 -2.36 -4.88 6.61
N SER A 24 -2.26 -3.82 7.41
CA SER A 24 -2.76 -3.84 8.79
C SER A 24 -4.27 -4.07 8.83
N GLU A 25 -5.04 -3.41 7.97
CA GLU A 25 -6.50 -3.60 7.89
C GLU A 25 -6.84 -5.05 7.54
N LEU A 26 -6.17 -5.64 6.54
CA LEU A 26 -6.40 -7.02 6.13
C LEU A 26 -6.07 -8.03 7.24
N LEU A 27 -4.95 -7.83 7.96
CA LEU A 27 -4.52 -8.72 9.04
C LEU A 27 -5.39 -8.59 10.31
N ASN A 28 -6.20 -7.53 10.40
CA ASN A 28 -7.16 -7.31 11.48
C ASN A 28 -8.62 -7.45 11.02
N ASP A 29 -8.87 -8.05 9.85
CA ASP A 29 -10.22 -8.23 9.31
C ASP A 29 -11.03 -9.18 10.23
N PRO A 30 -12.15 -8.71 10.82
CA PRO A 30 -12.98 -9.52 11.71
C PRO A 30 -13.74 -10.64 10.98
N SER A 31 -13.80 -10.60 9.64
CA SER A 31 -14.46 -11.59 8.81
C SER A 31 -13.68 -12.91 8.73
N PHE A 32 -12.43 -12.93 9.20
CA PHE A 32 -11.59 -14.11 9.20
C PHE A 32 -11.06 -14.41 10.61
N GLU A 33 -11.24 -15.65 11.05
CA GLU A 33 -10.66 -16.11 12.31
C GLU A 33 -9.18 -16.45 12.12
N TRP A 34 -8.32 -15.61 12.67
CA TRP A 34 -6.88 -15.81 12.61
C TRP A 34 -6.38 -16.76 13.69
N SER A 35 -5.45 -17.62 13.30
CA SER A 35 -4.51 -18.23 14.24
C SER A 35 -3.20 -17.45 14.19
N ASP A 36 -2.39 -17.51 15.25
CA ASP A 36 -1.06 -16.88 15.25
C ASP A 36 -0.19 -17.32 14.08
N VAL A 37 -0.34 -18.58 13.64
CA VAL A 37 0.42 -19.15 12.53
C VAL A 37 -0.05 -18.56 11.20
N SER A 38 -1.36 -18.53 10.95
CA SER A 38 -1.89 -18.00 9.70
C SER A 38 -1.65 -16.50 9.56
N LEU A 39 -1.77 -15.72 10.65
CA LEU A 39 -1.51 -14.29 10.65
C LEU A 39 -0.05 -13.98 10.28
N LYS A 40 0.91 -14.62 10.96
CA LYS A 40 2.36 -14.44 10.68
C LYS A 40 2.73 -14.92 9.28
N TRP A 41 2.09 -15.98 8.79
CA TRP A 41 2.31 -16.47 7.44
C TRP A 41 1.86 -15.45 6.39
N VAL A 42 0.62 -14.94 6.51
CA VAL A 42 0.07 -13.97 5.56
C VAL A 42 0.85 -12.66 5.59
N GLU A 43 1.20 -12.16 6.78
CA GLU A 43 2.03 -10.96 6.92
C GLU A 43 3.33 -11.07 6.11
N ARG A 44 4.08 -12.17 6.29
CA ARG A 44 5.34 -12.42 5.57
C ARG A 44 5.13 -12.64 4.08
N MET A 45 4.08 -13.38 3.72
CA MET A 45 3.75 -13.67 2.32
C MET A 45 3.45 -12.37 1.56
N MET A 46 2.73 -11.43 2.16
CA MET A 46 2.44 -10.13 1.55
C MET A 46 3.71 -9.30 1.34
N ASP A 47 4.54 -9.17 2.38
CA ASP A 47 5.78 -8.38 2.28
C ASP A 47 6.76 -8.96 1.26
N TYR A 48 6.75 -10.28 1.08
CA TYR A 48 7.57 -10.95 0.07
C TYR A 48 7.05 -10.73 -1.35
N ASN A 49 5.74 -10.84 -1.57
CA ASN A 49 5.17 -10.92 -2.92
C ASN A 49 4.67 -9.58 -3.48
N VAL A 50 4.41 -8.56 -2.65
CA VAL A 50 3.67 -7.36 -3.09
C VAL A 50 4.57 -6.12 -3.36
N PRO A 51 5.31 -5.57 -2.39
CA PRO A 51 5.93 -4.24 -2.56
C PRO A 51 7.24 -4.24 -3.37
N GLY A 52 7.82 -5.41 -3.69
CA GLY A 52 9.15 -5.53 -4.30
C GLY A 52 9.26 -5.16 -5.79
N GLY A 53 8.14 -4.92 -6.47
CA GLY A 53 8.10 -4.62 -7.90
C GLY A 53 8.45 -3.16 -8.24
N LYS A 54 8.34 -2.81 -9.54
CA LYS A 54 8.49 -1.41 -10.02
C LYS A 54 7.33 -0.49 -9.63
N LEU A 55 6.22 -1.05 -9.15
CA LEU A 55 4.99 -0.34 -8.74
C LEU A 55 4.28 0.46 -9.85
N ASN A 56 4.75 0.39 -11.11
CA ASN A 56 4.22 1.17 -12.24
C ASN A 56 2.70 1.15 -12.35
N ARG A 57 2.06 -0.02 -12.29
CA ARG A 57 0.60 -0.14 -12.44
C ARG A 57 -0.16 0.61 -11.35
N GLY A 58 0.30 0.53 -10.11
CA GLY A 58 -0.31 1.22 -8.98
C GLY A 58 -0.08 2.73 -9.03
N LEU A 59 1.14 3.16 -9.33
CA LEU A 59 1.48 4.58 -9.47
C LEU A 59 0.72 5.24 -10.64
N SER A 60 0.54 4.53 -11.76
CA SER A 60 -0.23 5.03 -12.90
C SER A 60 -1.68 5.38 -12.56
N VAL A 61 -2.29 4.72 -11.56
CA VAL A 61 -3.64 5.09 -11.08
C VAL A 61 -3.62 6.48 -10.44
N VAL A 62 -2.65 6.74 -9.56
CA VAL A 62 -2.51 8.04 -8.89
C VAL A 62 -2.19 9.15 -9.89
N ASP A 63 -1.27 8.87 -10.82
CA ASP A 63 -0.90 9.85 -11.86
C ASP A 63 -2.07 10.15 -12.79
N SER A 64 -2.85 9.13 -13.20
CA SER A 64 -4.04 9.35 -14.02
C SER A 64 -5.09 10.18 -13.31
N PHE A 65 -5.31 9.95 -12.01
CA PHE A 65 -6.24 10.75 -11.20
C PHE A 65 -5.80 12.22 -11.12
N ARG A 66 -4.50 12.48 -10.97
CA ARG A 66 -3.96 13.85 -10.93
C ARG A 66 -4.17 14.62 -12.23
N LEU A 67 -4.25 13.94 -13.37
CA LEU A 67 -4.52 14.59 -14.66
C LEU A 67 -6.00 15.00 -14.83
N LEU A 68 -6.90 14.46 -14.00
CA LEU A 68 -8.33 14.80 -14.02
C LEU A 68 -8.70 15.96 -13.09
N GLN A 69 -7.76 16.38 -12.23
CA GLN A 69 -7.94 17.43 -11.23
C GLN A 69 -7.51 18.80 -11.77
#